data_AF-A0A1S3R0I8-F1
#
_entry.id   AF-A0A1S3R0I8-F1
#
_cell.length_a   1.000
_cell.length_b   1.000
_cell.length_c   1.000
_cell.angle_alpha   90.00
_cell.angle_beta   90.00
_cell.angle_gamma   90.00
#
_symmetry.space_group_name_H-M   'P 1'
#
loop_
_entity.id
_entity.type
_entity.pdbx_description
1 polymer ?
#
loop_
_entity_poly.entity_id
_entity_poly.type
_entity_poly.pdbx_seq_one_letter_code
_entity_poly.pdbx_strand_id
1 'polypeptide(L)'
;MSTPAVSCVIRKYKAIGGIVLTSQPTNKISLISRSIEEYAICPELCVDLATPGKQMFDLFKPFTVEIVDSAESYANMLRNIFDFAALKELLSGENHIKIRLERHAWRLGIYVKRILCEELGSPAKSAINYVPLQLFRGQHPDPNLTYTADLAEAMRGGQHHFGAAFD
;
A
#
# COMPACT_ATOMS: atom_id res chain seq x y z
N MET A 1 0.74 -17.92 3.31
CA MET A 1 -0.14 -18.76 2.48
C MET A 1 0.76 -19.49 1.51
N SER A 2 0.74 -20.83 1.47
CA SER A 2 1.26 -21.46 0.25
C SER A 2 0.32 -21.01 -0.87
N THR A 3 0.91 -20.38 -1.88
CA THR A 3 0.27 -19.87 -3.10
C THR A 3 -0.81 -20.81 -3.70
N PRO A 4 -0.74 -22.16 -3.56
CA PRO A 4 -1.77 -23.06 -4.10
C PRO A 4 -3.17 -22.92 -3.47
N ALA A 5 -3.30 -22.70 -2.16
CA ALA A 5 -4.61 -22.74 -1.49
C ALA A 5 -5.50 -21.55 -1.91
N VAL A 6 -4.90 -20.36 -2.03
CA VAL A 6 -5.57 -19.13 -2.46
C VAL A 6 -5.93 -19.20 -3.94
N SER A 7 -5.00 -19.69 -4.76
CA SER A 7 -5.19 -19.89 -6.20
C SER A 7 -6.36 -20.83 -6.49
N CYS A 8 -6.52 -21.91 -5.70
CA CYS A 8 -7.64 -22.84 -5.85
C CYS A 8 -9.00 -22.17 -5.57
N VAL A 9 -9.09 -21.32 -4.54
CA VAL A 9 -10.33 -20.59 -4.20
C VAL A 9 -10.68 -19.55 -5.26
N ILE A 10 -9.70 -18.76 -5.72
CA ILE A 10 -9.89 -17.75 -6.79
C ILE A 10 -10.40 -18.43 -8.06
N ARG A 11 -9.77 -19.54 -8.47
CA ARG A 11 -10.15 -20.27 -9.69
C ARG A 11 -11.52 -20.95 -9.56
N LYS A 12 -11.82 -21.57 -8.42
CA LYS A 12 -13.08 -22.29 -8.20
C LYS A 12 -14.30 -21.37 -8.22
N TYR A 13 -14.18 -20.18 -7.64
CA TYR A 13 -15.30 -19.26 -7.49
C TYR A 13 -15.29 -18.10 -8.48
N LYS A 14 -14.33 -18.07 -9.43
CA LYS A 14 -14.08 -16.93 -10.32
C LYS A 14 -14.08 -15.60 -9.57
N ALA A 15 -13.54 -15.61 -8.35
CA ALA A 15 -13.59 -14.46 -7.47
C ALA A 15 -12.75 -13.34 -8.09
N ILE A 16 -13.36 -12.16 -8.25
CA ILE A 16 -12.70 -10.95 -8.73
C ILE A 16 -12.60 -10.02 -7.51
N GLY A 17 -11.38 -9.70 -7.08
CA GLY A 17 -11.10 -8.84 -5.93
C GLY A 17 -10.29 -9.52 -4.80
N GLY A 18 -10.01 -8.76 -3.74
CA GLY A 18 -9.30 -9.25 -2.55
C GLY A 18 -10.15 -10.22 -1.73
N ILE A 19 -9.54 -11.28 -1.20
CA ILE A 19 -10.22 -12.27 -0.35
C ILE A 19 -9.78 -12.08 1.09
N VAL A 20 -10.73 -11.82 1.99
CA VAL A 20 -10.52 -11.94 3.44
C VAL A 20 -10.76 -13.39 3.83
N LEU A 21 -9.76 -14.04 4.42
CA LEU A 21 -9.89 -15.44 4.83
C LEU A 21 -10.80 -15.56 6.07
N THR A 22 -11.67 -16.56 6.05
CA THR A 22 -12.45 -16.95 7.23
C THR A 22 -11.58 -17.71 8.24
N SER A 23 -12.09 -17.94 9.46
CA SER A 23 -11.35 -18.58 10.55
C SER A 23 -10.88 -20.00 10.23
N GLN A 24 -11.64 -20.77 9.45
CA GLN A 24 -11.31 -22.18 9.15
C GLN A 24 -9.99 -22.34 8.34
N PRO A 25 -9.79 -21.67 7.19
CA PRO A 25 -8.50 -21.66 6.50
C PRO A 25 -7.34 -21.17 7.37
N THR A 26 -7.56 -20.11 8.16
CA THR A 26 -6.53 -19.52 9.03
C THR A 26 -6.08 -20.49 10.12
N ASN A 27 -7.02 -21.24 10.72
CA ASN A 27 -6.72 -22.27 11.70
C ASN A 27 -5.87 -23.40 11.09
N LYS A 28 -6.18 -23.84 9.87
CA LYS A 28 -5.38 -24.86 9.17
C LYS A 28 -3.95 -24.38 8.91
N ILE A 29 -3.77 -23.12 8.48
CA ILE A 29 -2.44 -22.52 8.28
C ILE A 29 -1.67 -22.47 9.60
N SER A 30 -2.33 -22.05 10.68
CA SER A 30 -1.73 -22.02 12.02
C SER A 30 -1.27 -23.41 12.49
N LEU A 31 -2.11 -24.43 12.32
CA LEU A 31 -1.77 -25.81 12.67
C LEU A 31 -0.56 -26.32 11.88
N ILE A 32 -0.57 -26.17 10.54
CA ILE A 32 0.55 -26.59 9.69
C ILE A 32 1.83 -25.83 10.05
N SER A 33 1.75 -24.53 10.34
CA SER A 33 2.94 -23.73 10.72
C SER A 33 3.63 -24.20 12.01
N ARG A 34 2.91 -24.91 12.87
CA ARG A 34 3.44 -25.47 14.13
C ARG A 34 3.99 -26.89 13.97
N SER A 35 3.63 -27.58 12.89
CA SER A 35 3.97 -28.99 12.67
C SER A 35 4.83 -29.24 11.43
N ILE A 36 5.18 -28.20 10.68
CA ILE A 36 6.00 -28.31 9.48
C ILE A 36 7.44 -28.68 9.88
N GLU A 37 7.99 -29.73 9.27
CA GLU A 37 9.35 -30.21 9.53
C GLU A 37 10.34 -29.78 8.43
N GLU A 38 9.84 -29.58 7.21
CA GLU A 38 10.63 -29.20 6.05
C GLU A 38 9.88 -28.23 5.12
N TYR A 39 10.63 -27.45 4.33
CA TYR A 39 10.08 -26.56 3.31
C TYR A 39 10.99 -26.51 2.08
N ALA A 40 10.41 -26.39 0.89
CA ALA A 40 11.14 -26.31 -0.36
C ALA A 40 11.56 -24.88 -0.69
N ILE A 41 12.82 -24.69 -1.09
CA ILE A 41 13.38 -23.42 -1.56
C ILE A 41 14.11 -23.59 -2.89
N CYS A 42 14.17 -22.53 -3.68
CA CYS A 42 14.94 -22.47 -4.93
C CYS A 42 15.97 -21.35 -4.80
N PRO A 43 17.22 -21.65 -4.39
CA PRO A 43 18.27 -20.65 -4.19
C PRO A 43 18.72 -19.96 -5.48
N GLU A 44 18.51 -20.61 -6.63
CA GLU A 44 18.87 -20.11 -7.96
C GLU A 44 17.93 -19.01 -8.48
N LEU A 45 16.74 -18.87 -7.88
CA LEU A 45 15.79 -17.82 -8.24
C LEU A 45 16.27 -16.45 -7.71
N CYS A 46 17.01 -15.72 -8.52
CA CYS A 46 17.43 -14.35 -8.26
C CYS A 46 16.59 -13.37 -9.07
N VAL A 47 15.69 -12.65 -8.40
CA VAL A 47 14.79 -11.68 -9.02
C VAL A 47 15.33 -10.27 -8.81
N ASP A 48 15.42 -9.48 -9.88
CA ASP A 48 15.68 -8.05 -9.74
C ASP A 48 14.39 -7.33 -9.33
N LEU A 49 14.31 -6.88 -8.07
CA LEU A 49 13.15 -6.16 -7.55
C LEU A 49 13.13 -4.68 -7.95
N ALA A 50 14.22 -4.14 -8.50
CA ALA A 50 14.35 -2.73 -8.83
C ALA A 50 13.78 -2.39 -10.22
N THR A 51 13.70 -3.37 -11.12
CA THR A 51 13.28 -3.16 -12.51
C THR A 51 11.86 -3.67 -12.74
N PRO A 52 10.87 -2.78 -13.00
CA PRO A 52 9.53 -3.18 -13.39
C PRO A 52 9.52 -4.01 -14.69
N GLY A 53 8.57 -4.94 -14.78
CA GLY A 53 8.37 -5.79 -15.95
C GLY A 53 8.45 -7.28 -15.65
N LYS A 54 8.33 -8.08 -16.71
CA LYS A 54 8.36 -9.54 -16.63
C LYS A 54 9.78 -10.07 -16.73
N GLN A 55 10.14 -10.92 -15.79
CA GLN A 55 11.39 -11.66 -15.75
C GLN A 55 11.06 -13.15 -15.88
N MET A 56 11.67 -13.80 -16.87
CA MET A 56 11.46 -15.21 -17.15
C MET A 56 12.65 -16.02 -16.67
N PHE A 57 12.37 -17.12 -15.98
CA PHE A 57 13.36 -18.02 -15.42
C PHE A 57 13.11 -19.43 -15.93
N ASP A 58 14.17 -20.06 -16.41
CA ASP A 58 14.17 -21.47 -16.78
C ASP A 58 14.77 -22.27 -15.62
N LEU A 59 13.89 -22.67 -14.69
CA LEU A 59 14.24 -23.47 -13.51
C LEU A 59 13.88 -24.94 -13.79
N PHE A 60 13.24 -25.65 -12.85
CA PHE A 60 12.62 -26.95 -13.11
C PHE A 60 11.49 -26.91 -14.14
N LYS A 61 10.90 -25.72 -14.33
CA LYS A 61 9.84 -25.42 -15.30
C LYS A 61 9.86 -23.92 -15.60
N PRO A 62 9.30 -23.48 -16.75
CA PRO A 62 9.15 -22.06 -17.03
C PRO A 62 8.43 -21.34 -15.88
N PHE A 63 9.10 -20.34 -15.32
CA PHE A 63 8.59 -19.54 -14.21
C PHE A 63 8.72 -18.06 -14.57
N THR A 64 7.69 -17.28 -14.29
CA THR A 64 7.68 -15.84 -14.62
C THR A 64 7.36 -15.05 -13.37
N VAL A 65 8.19 -14.05 -13.11
CA VAL A 65 7.96 -13.04 -12.08
C VAL A 65 7.65 -11.72 -12.78
N GLU A 66 6.60 -11.04 -12.34
CA GLU A 66 6.25 -9.73 -12.85
C GLU A 66 6.40 -8.71 -11.72
N ILE A 67 7.34 -7.79 -11.89
CA ILE A 67 7.53 -6.66 -10.99
C ILE A 67 6.61 -5.55 -11.47
N VAL A 68 5.63 -5.20 -10.66
CA VAL A 68 4.60 -4.20 -10.99
C VAL A 68 4.80 -2.93 -10.17
N ASP A 69 4.53 -1.78 -10.77
CA ASP A 69 4.39 -0.53 -10.03
C ASP A 69 3.07 -0.57 -9.27
N SER A 70 3.19 -0.76 -7.95
CA SER A 70 2.02 -0.83 -7.07
C SER A 70 1.31 0.52 -6.98
N ALA A 71 2.06 1.63 -7.00
CA ALA A 71 1.50 2.98 -6.89
C ALA A 71 0.67 3.34 -8.11
N GLU A 72 1.17 3.02 -9.30
CA GLU A 72 0.44 3.21 -10.56
C GLU A 72 -0.80 2.31 -10.64
N SER A 73 -0.69 1.05 -10.22
CA SER A 73 -1.84 0.13 -10.21
C SER A 73 -2.97 0.64 -9.32
N TYR A 74 -2.62 1.18 -8.14
CA TYR A 74 -3.59 1.76 -7.21
C TYR A 74 -4.17 3.09 -7.72
N ALA A 75 -3.33 3.96 -8.29
CA ALA A 75 -3.78 5.21 -8.90
C ALA A 75 -4.78 4.98 -10.04
N ASN A 76 -4.53 3.97 -10.90
CA ASN A 76 -5.47 3.55 -11.93
C ASN A 76 -6.82 3.13 -11.36
N MET A 77 -6.84 2.37 -10.26
CA MET A 77 -8.07 2.00 -9.59
C MET A 77 -8.83 3.23 -9.09
N LEU A 78 -8.13 4.18 -8.45
CA LEU A 78 -8.76 5.42 -7.95
C LEU A 78 -9.29 6.30 -9.07
N ARG A 79 -8.60 6.40 -10.22
CA ARG A 79 -9.09 7.13 -11.40
C ARG A 79 -10.40 6.60 -11.95
N ASN A 80 -10.65 5.30 -11.78
CA ASN A 80 -11.92 4.68 -12.17
C ASN A 80 -13.05 4.87 -11.15
N ILE A 81 -12.73 5.31 -9.93
CA ILE A 81 -13.70 5.48 -8.83
C ILE A 81 -14.02 6.97 -8.59
N PHE A 82 -13.04 7.86 -8.73
CA PHE A 82 -13.13 9.27 -8.37
C PHE A 82 -12.89 10.20 -9.57
N ASP A 83 -13.52 11.38 -9.54
CA ASP A 83 -13.26 12.45 -10.49
C ASP A 83 -11.94 13.18 -10.14
N PHE A 84 -10.86 12.78 -10.83
CA PHE A 84 -9.55 13.38 -10.63
C PHE A 84 -9.46 14.84 -11.07
N ALA A 85 -10.31 15.28 -12.02
CA ALA A 85 -10.31 16.68 -12.43
C ALA A 85 -10.87 17.56 -11.31
N ALA A 86 -11.98 17.14 -10.70
CA ALA A 86 -12.56 17.83 -9.54
C ALA A 86 -11.62 17.83 -8.33
N LEU A 87 -10.97 16.68 -8.04
CA LEU A 87 -10.01 16.59 -6.95
C LEU A 87 -8.77 17.46 -7.19
N LYS A 88 -8.30 17.54 -8.44
CA LYS A 88 -7.17 18.39 -8.80
C LYS A 88 -7.52 19.87 -8.63
N GLU A 89 -8.71 20.29 -9.05
CA GLU A 89 -9.19 21.67 -8.84
C GLU A 89 -9.28 21.98 -7.34
N LEU A 90 -9.80 21.04 -6.54
CA LEU A 90 -9.91 21.20 -5.09
C LEU A 90 -8.55 21.36 -4.40
N LEU A 91 -7.50 20.65 -4.87
CA LEU A 91 -6.19 20.62 -4.22
C LEU A 91 -5.16 21.58 -4.81
N SER A 92 -5.35 22.03 -6.05
CA SER A 92 -4.35 22.84 -6.77
C SER A 92 -4.92 24.01 -7.57
N GLY A 93 -6.25 24.21 -7.57
CA GLY A 93 -6.91 25.35 -8.22
C GLY A 93 -6.74 26.67 -7.46
N GLU A 94 -7.40 27.73 -7.95
CA GLU A 94 -7.25 29.09 -7.41
C GLU A 94 -7.69 29.19 -5.93
N ASN A 95 -8.76 28.48 -5.57
CA ASN A 95 -9.31 28.43 -4.20
C ASN A 95 -9.02 27.08 -3.52
N HIS A 96 -7.82 26.54 -3.74
CA HIS A 96 -7.48 25.21 -3.22
C HIS A 96 -7.53 25.13 -1.69
N ILE A 97 -7.88 23.95 -1.19
CA ILE A 97 -7.82 23.66 0.24
C ILE A 97 -6.40 23.33 0.68
N LYS A 98 -6.04 23.77 1.89
CA LYS A 98 -4.78 23.37 2.53
C LYS A 98 -4.99 22.04 3.25
N ILE A 99 -4.34 21.00 2.77
CA ILE A 99 -4.39 19.67 3.40
C ILE A 99 -3.12 19.38 4.20
N ARG A 100 -3.28 18.60 5.27
CA ARG A 100 -2.20 18.06 6.09
C ARG A 100 -2.33 16.55 6.16
N LEU A 101 -1.35 15.84 5.61
CA LEU A 101 -1.30 14.39 5.62
C LEU A 101 -0.15 13.94 6.50
N GLU A 102 -0.48 13.12 7.49
CA GLU A 102 0.47 12.53 8.43
C GLU A 102 0.53 11.03 8.18
N ARG A 103 1.72 10.45 8.19
CA ARG A 103 1.87 8.99 8.12
C ARG A 103 2.75 8.49 9.24
N HIS A 104 2.30 7.41 9.85
CA HIS A 104 3.10 6.64 10.78
C HIS A 104 3.66 5.37 10.13
N ALA A 105 3.50 5.17 8.81
CA ALA A 105 4.07 4.02 8.12
C ALA A 105 4.76 4.34 6.81
N TRP A 106 5.69 3.49 6.38
CA TRP A 106 6.56 3.72 5.22
C TRP A 106 5.95 3.33 3.86
N ARG A 107 4.85 2.53 3.83
CA ARG A 107 4.32 1.92 2.58
C ARG A 107 3.46 2.83 1.70
N LEU A 108 2.58 3.68 2.23
CA LEU A 108 1.82 4.66 1.45
C LEU A 108 2.56 5.93 1.00
N GLY A 109 3.88 6.04 1.16
CA GLY A 109 4.65 7.28 0.93
C GLY A 109 4.68 7.63 -0.57
N ILE A 110 5.31 6.77 -1.37
CA ILE A 110 4.51 5.83 -2.15
C ILE A 110 3.35 6.44 -2.95
N TYR A 111 2.16 5.99 -2.54
CA TYR A 111 0.85 6.37 -3.07
C TYR A 111 0.52 7.84 -2.85
N VAL A 112 0.82 8.42 -1.68
CA VAL A 112 0.55 9.84 -1.39
C VAL A 112 1.33 10.74 -2.34
N LYS A 113 2.61 10.45 -2.55
CA LYS A 113 3.42 11.21 -3.50
C LYS A 113 2.87 11.07 -4.91
N ARG A 114 2.64 9.83 -5.38
CA ARG A 114 2.14 9.57 -6.73
C ARG A 114 0.79 10.24 -6.99
N ILE A 115 -0.19 10.01 -6.12
CA ILE A 115 -1.57 10.45 -6.35
C ILE A 115 -1.75 11.91 -5.95
N LEU A 116 -1.44 12.27 -4.70
CA LEU A 116 -1.79 13.59 -4.20
C LEU A 116 -0.82 14.67 -4.68
N CYS A 117 0.48 14.37 -4.80
CA CYS A 117 1.45 15.38 -5.23
C CYS A 117 1.62 15.41 -6.75
N GLU A 118 1.93 14.27 -7.39
CA GLU A 118 2.26 14.24 -8.82
C GLU A 118 1.01 14.37 -9.70
N GLU A 119 -0.10 13.71 -9.37
CA GLU A 119 -1.31 13.75 -10.19
C GLU A 119 -2.26 14.90 -9.82
N LEU A 120 -2.58 15.04 -8.53
CA LEU A 120 -3.56 16.02 -8.04
C LEU A 120 -2.95 17.38 -7.66
N GLY A 121 -1.63 17.52 -7.70
CA GLY A 121 -0.95 18.82 -7.57
C GLY A 121 -0.83 19.37 -6.15
N SER A 122 -1.10 18.57 -5.11
CA SER A 122 -0.88 18.99 -3.73
C SER A 122 0.62 19.27 -3.50
N PRO A 123 0.97 20.36 -2.80
CA PRO A 123 2.37 20.63 -2.46
C PRO A 123 2.99 19.47 -1.67
N ALA A 124 4.23 19.09 -1.99
CA ALA A 124 4.92 18.00 -1.28
C ALA A 124 5.02 18.23 0.24
N LYS A 125 5.07 19.50 0.68
CA LYS A 125 5.06 19.91 2.09
C LYS A 125 3.75 19.55 2.83
N SER A 126 2.66 19.31 2.11
CA SER A 126 1.39 18.88 2.69
C SER A 126 1.45 17.42 3.16
N ALA A 127 2.35 16.61 2.60
CA ALA A 127 2.67 15.27 3.07
C ALA A 127 3.92 15.31 3.95
N ILE A 128 3.77 15.09 5.25
CA ILE A 128 4.90 15.01 6.18
C ILE A 128 5.17 13.54 6.52
N ASN A 129 6.45 13.22 6.78
CA ASN A 129 6.94 11.86 7.09
C ASN A 129 6.77 10.84 5.94
N TYR A 130 6.92 11.28 4.68
CA TYR A 130 6.84 10.38 3.50
C TYR A 130 8.15 9.63 3.17
N VAL A 131 9.27 9.98 3.82
CA VAL A 131 10.58 9.34 3.57
C VAL A 131 10.65 7.99 4.28
N PRO A 132 10.99 6.89 3.58
CA PRO A 132 11.11 5.57 4.19
C PRO A 132 12.23 5.56 5.25
N LEU A 133 11.87 5.29 6.51
CA LEU A 133 12.82 5.03 7.60
C LEU A 133 12.55 3.64 8.15
N GLN A 134 13.62 2.87 8.37
CA GLN A 134 13.56 1.43 8.69
C GLN A 134 12.80 1.07 9.98
N LEU A 135 12.50 2.02 10.87
CA LEU A 135 12.01 1.73 12.24
C LEU A 135 10.97 2.72 12.79
N PHE A 136 10.05 3.25 11.96
CA PHE A 136 8.90 4.10 12.38
C PHE A 136 9.22 5.27 13.36
N ARG A 137 10.51 5.64 13.53
CA ARG A 137 11.02 6.49 14.62
C ARG A 137 10.54 6.09 16.03
N GLY A 138 10.25 4.80 16.27
CA GLY A 138 9.68 4.35 17.55
C GLY A 138 8.24 4.82 17.81
N GLN A 139 7.57 5.39 16.81
CA GLN A 139 6.16 5.76 16.87
C GLN A 139 5.27 4.57 16.48
N HIS A 140 4.10 4.49 17.10
CA HIS A 140 3.13 3.46 16.80
C HIS A 140 2.42 3.77 15.47
N PRO A 141 2.23 2.78 14.56
CA PRO A 141 1.68 3.02 13.23
C PRO A 141 0.17 3.34 13.22
N ASP A 142 -0.55 3.00 14.30
CA ASP A 142 -2.00 3.19 14.38
C ASP A 142 -2.41 4.67 14.48
N PRO A 143 -3.19 5.20 13.52
CA PRO A 143 -3.62 6.59 13.53
C PRO A 143 -4.77 6.80 14.52
N ASN A 144 -4.44 7.09 15.78
CA ASN A 144 -5.40 7.48 16.80
C ASN A 144 -4.95 8.75 17.54
N LEU A 145 -5.84 9.37 18.32
CA LEU A 145 -5.57 10.65 19.00
C LEU A 145 -4.35 10.64 19.93
N THR A 146 -3.90 9.45 20.38
CA THR A 146 -2.69 9.31 21.18
C THR A 146 -1.43 9.39 20.32
N TYR A 147 -1.45 8.79 19.12
CA TYR A 147 -0.27 8.69 18.26
C TYR A 147 -0.20 9.77 17.16
N THR A 148 -1.35 10.37 16.80
CA THR A 148 -1.48 11.48 15.84
C THR A 148 -1.80 12.80 16.55
N ALA A 149 -1.29 13.03 17.76
CA ALA A 149 -1.55 14.24 18.53
C ALA A 149 -1.10 15.50 17.76
N ASP A 150 0.05 15.44 17.10
CA ASP A 150 0.60 16.53 16.28
C ASP A 150 -0.35 16.92 15.13
N LEU A 151 -0.98 15.94 14.47
CA LEU A 151 -1.99 16.20 13.44
C LEU A 151 -3.20 16.92 14.04
N ALA A 152 -3.68 16.45 15.20
CA ALA A 152 -4.82 17.06 15.87
C ALA A 152 -4.54 18.50 16.31
N GLU A 153 -3.33 18.78 16.80
CA GLU A 153 -2.88 20.15 17.11
C GLU A 153 -2.75 21.02 15.85
N ALA A 154 -2.16 20.49 14.78
CA ALA A 154 -2.01 21.20 13.51
C ALA A 154 -3.38 21.57 12.87
N MET A 155 -4.39 20.73 13.04
CA MET A 155 -5.75 21.01 12.61
C MET A 155 -6.43 22.06 13.50
N ARG A 156 -6.22 22.00 14.83
CA ARG A 156 -6.73 23.02 15.76
C ARG A 156 -6.17 24.42 15.50
N GLY A 157 -4.95 24.52 14.96
CA GLY A 157 -4.34 25.78 14.57
C GLY A 157 -5.02 26.51 13.40
N GLY A 158 -6.00 25.89 12.72
CA GLY A 158 -6.82 26.52 11.68
C GLY A 158 -6.10 26.81 10.35
N GLN A 159 -4.82 26.43 10.22
CA GLN A 159 -4.02 26.64 9.01
C GLN A 159 -4.33 25.64 7.88
N HIS A 160 -4.99 24.53 8.23
CA HIS A 160 -5.34 23.45 7.32
C HIS A 160 -6.85 23.24 7.34
N HIS A 161 -7.45 23.03 6.17
CA HIS A 161 -8.89 22.78 6.03
C HIS A 161 -9.21 21.29 6.16
N PHE A 162 -8.24 20.41 5.87
CA PHE A 162 -8.42 18.96 5.95
C PHE A 162 -7.17 18.27 6.47
N GLY A 163 -7.35 17.28 7.35
CA GLY A 163 -6.28 16.48 7.95
C GLY A 163 -6.61 15.00 7.88
N ALA A 164 -5.63 14.18 7.49
CA ALA A 164 -5.78 12.72 7.49
C ALA A 164 -4.49 12.02 7.91
N ALA A 165 -4.65 10.90 8.61
CA ALA A 165 -3.57 9.99 8.96
C ALA A 165 -3.88 8.57 8.46
N PHE A 166 -2.82 7.84 8.12
CA PHE A 166 -2.91 6.47 7.61
C PHE A 166 -2.00 5.54 8.40
N ASP A 167 -2.42 4.29 8.54
CA ASP A 167 -1.66 3.18 9.11
C ASP A 167 -0.55 2.63 8.18
#